data_AF-A0A0B2RX91-F1
#
_entry.id   AF-A0A0B2RX91-F1
#
_cell.length_a   1.000
_cell.length_b   1.000
_cell.length_c   1.000
_cell.angle_alpha   90.00
_cell.angle_beta   90.00
_cell.angle_gamma   90.00
#
_symmetry.space_group_name_H-M   'P 1'
#
loop_
_entity.id
_entity.type
_entity.pdbx_description
1 polymer ?
#
loop_
_entity_poly.entity_id
_entity_poly.type
_entity_poly.pdbx_seq_one_letter_code
_entity_poly.pdbx_strand_id
1 'polypeptide(L)'
;IIRKFEARLNKWKQRSISMAGRITLINAVLTALSMFYLSFFRAPTAVINRLTAIQRKFLWGGSCEGKKIAWIAWSKVCASRAMGGLGVTNIKALNNAL
;
A
#
# COMPACT_ATOMS: atom_id res chain seq x y z
N ILE A 1 0.05 12.78 -6.90
CA ILE A 1 -0.23 11.69 -5.93
C ILE A 1 0.99 10.85 -5.55
N ILE A 2 1.72 10.26 -6.51
CA ILE A 2 2.85 9.33 -6.23
C ILE A 2 3.91 9.93 -5.28
N ARG A 3 4.41 11.13 -5.56
CA ARG A 3 5.41 11.81 -4.70
C ARG A 3 4.90 12.05 -3.27
N LYS A 4 3.59 12.27 -3.09
CA LYS A 4 2.98 12.45 -1.76
C LYS A 4 2.98 11.14 -0.96
N PHE A 5 2.74 10.01 -1.63
CA PHE A 5 2.84 8.68 -1.02
C PHE A 5 4.28 8.38 -0.58
N GLU A 6 5.24 8.60 -1.48
CA GLU A 6 6.67 8.41 -1.17
C GLU A 6 7.12 9.32 -0.03
N ALA A 7 6.74 10.61 -0.04
CA ALA A 7 7.07 11.54 1.04
C ALA A 7 6.45 11.13 2.39
N ARG A 8 5.23 10.58 2.42
CA ARG A 8 4.61 10.08 3.65
C ARG A 8 5.32 8.84 4.18
N LEU A 9 5.68 7.90 3.29
CA LEU A 9 6.33 6.65 3.67
C LEU A 9 7.78 6.85 4.10
N ASN A 10 8.51 7.76 3.45
CA ASN A 10 9.90 8.08 3.80
C ASN A 10 10.01 8.73 5.20
N LYS A 11 8.96 9.39 5.70
CA LYS A 11 8.93 9.91 7.07
C LYS A 11 8.91 8.80 8.12
N TRP A 12 8.48 7.59 7.75
CA TRP A 12 8.42 6.46 8.67
C TRP A 12 9.68 5.62 8.54
N LYS A 13 10.43 5.49 9.64
CA LYS A 13 11.55 4.55 9.72
C LYS A 13 11.01 3.12 9.64
N GLN A 14 10.96 2.59 8.42
CA GLN A 14 10.45 1.25 8.15
C GLN A 14 11.12 0.15 9.01
N ARG A 15 12.40 0.34 9.39
CA ARG A 15 13.16 -0.57 10.27
C ARG A 15 12.63 -0.64 11.71
N SER A 16 12.03 0.42 12.25
CA SER A 16 11.57 0.46 13.64
C SER A 16 10.09 0.10 13.81
N ILE A 17 9.42 -0.31 12.73
CA ILE A 17 7.97 -0.57 12.72
C ILE A 17 7.73 -2.06 12.46
N SER A 18 6.97 -2.68 13.35
CA SER A 18 6.54 -4.07 13.23
C SER A 18 5.72 -4.30 11.96
N MET A 19 5.61 -5.55 11.51
CA MET A 19 4.81 -5.88 10.33
C MET A 19 3.36 -5.43 10.46
N ALA A 20 2.75 -5.65 11.64
CA ALA A 20 1.42 -5.18 11.96
C ALA A 20 1.32 -3.65 11.90
N GLY A 21 2.30 -2.93 12.45
CA GLY A 21 2.36 -1.47 12.38
C GLY A 21 2.44 -0.95 10.94
N ARG A 22 3.19 -1.62 10.06
CA ARG A 22 3.26 -1.26 8.64
C ARG A 22 1.91 -1.43 7.94
N ILE A 23 1.19 -2.52 8.21
CA ILE A 23 -0.17 -2.75 7.68
C ILE A 23 -1.12 -1.65 8.16
N THR A 24 -1.09 -1.33 9.46
CA THR A 24 -1.92 -0.28 10.05
C THR A 24 -1.63 1.08 9.41
N LEU A 25 -0.36 1.44 9.20
CA LEU A 25 0.00 2.71 8.55
C LEU A 25 -0.43 2.77 7.08
N ILE A 26 -0.30 1.67 6.34
CA ILE A 26 -0.81 1.59 4.96
C ILE A 26 -2.31 1.88 4.98
N ASN A 27 -3.08 1.21 5.82
CA ASN A 27 -4.52 1.36 5.86
C ASN A 27 -4.98 2.73 6.38
N ALA A 28 -4.39 3.23 7.46
CA ALA A 28 -4.81 4.49 8.06
C ALA A 28 -4.50 5.70 7.16
N VAL A 29 -3.36 5.67 6.46
CA VAL A 29 -2.86 6.87 5.76
C VAL A 29 -2.90 6.71 4.24
N LEU A 30 -2.37 5.61 3.70
CA LEU A 30 -2.31 5.43 2.25
C LEU A 30 -3.68 5.15 1.66
N THR A 31 -4.55 4.43 2.37
CA THR A 31 -5.93 4.25 1.91
C THR A 31 -6.69 5.57 1.94
N ALA A 32 -6.62 6.35 3.02
CA ALA A 32 -7.28 7.66 3.10
C ALA A 32 -6.80 8.62 1.99
N LEU A 33 -5.48 8.68 1.74
CA LEU A 33 -4.92 9.44 0.62
C LEU A 33 -5.41 8.92 -0.74
N SER A 34 -5.45 7.59 -0.93
CA SER A 34 -5.94 6.99 -2.17
C SER A 34 -7.41 7.37 -2.39
N MET A 35 -8.25 7.22 -1.37
CA MET A 35 -9.68 7.55 -1.46
C MET A 35 -9.89 9.03 -1.80
N PHE A 36 -9.18 9.93 -1.11
CA PHE A 36 -9.28 11.37 -1.37
C PHE A 36 -8.86 11.74 -2.81
N TYR A 37 -7.75 11.22 -3.32
CA TYR A 37 -7.33 11.60 -4.67
C TYR A 37 -8.12 10.91 -5.78
N LEU A 38 -8.54 9.66 -5.56
CA LEU A 38 -9.31 8.90 -6.54
C LEU A 38 -10.76 9.38 -6.61
N SER A 39 -11.34 9.93 -5.53
CA SER A 39 -12.72 10.45 -5.56
C SER A 39 -12.97 11.56 -6.58
N PHE A 40 -11.91 12.26 -7.05
CA PHE A 40 -12.04 13.31 -8.05
C PHE A 40 -12.01 12.80 -9.49
N PHE A 41 -11.30 11.70 -9.77
CA PHE A 41 -11.15 11.15 -11.10
C PHE A 41 -10.60 9.73 -11.08
N ARG A 42 -10.99 8.93 -12.08
CA ARG A 42 -10.42 7.60 -12.31
C ARG A 42 -8.97 7.72 -12.76
N ALA A 43 -8.05 7.22 -11.95
CA ALA A 43 -6.63 7.27 -12.27
C ALA A 43 -6.25 6.21 -13.33
N PRO A 44 -5.28 6.51 -14.20
CA PRO A 44 -4.74 5.53 -15.14
C PRO A 44 -4.15 4.31 -14.42
N THR A 45 -4.28 3.13 -15.04
CA THR A 45 -3.78 1.86 -14.49
C THR A 45 -2.30 1.90 -14.11
N ALA A 46 -1.49 2.65 -14.87
CA ALA A 46 -0.06 2.85 -14.56
C ALA A 46 0.16 3.49 -13.18
N VAL A 47 -0.67 4.48 -12.80
CA VAL A 47 -0.61 5.15 -11.50
C VAL A 47 -1.00 4.17 -10.40
N ILE A 48 -2.10 3.43 -10.57
CA ILE A 48 -2.56 2.42 -9.61
C ILE A 48 -1.49 1.35 -9.37
N ASN A 49 -0.88 0.85 -10.45
CA ASN A 49 0.21 -0.12 -10.37
C ASN A 49 1.41 0.45 -9.60
N ARG A 50 1.76 1.72 -9.84
CA ARG A 50 2.86 2.37 -9.13
C ARG A 50 2.57 2.55 -7.64
N LEU A 51 1.36 2.98 -7.28
CA LEU A 51 0.95 3.11 -5.87
C LEU A 51 0.97 1.75 -5.16
N THR A 52 0.49 0.72 -5.83
CA THR A 52 0.51 -0.66 -5.30
C THR A 52 1.93 -1.18 -5.12
N ALA A 53 2.85 -0.82 -6.02
CA ALA A 53 4.27 -1.18 -5.89
C ALA A 53 4.93 -0.47 -4.69
N ILE A 54 4.56 0.79 -4.43
CA ILE A 54 5.03 1.56 -3.27
C ILE A 54 4.52 0.93 -1.96
N GLN A 55 3.23 0.57 -1.87
CA GLN A 55 2.67 -0.14 -0.71
C GLN A 55 3.39 -1.49 -0.47
N ARG A 56 3.62 -2.25 -1.55
CA ARG A 56 4.37 -3.52 -1.50
C ARG A 56 5.77 -3.33 -0.96
N LYS A 57 6.49 -2.33 -1.47
CA LYS A 57 7.84 -2.00 -1.04
C LYS A 57 7.87 -1.60 0.45
N PHE A 58 6.90 -0.82 0.91
CA PHE A 58 6.82 -0.42 2.32
C PHE A 58 6.44 -1.59 3.24
N LEU A 59 5.49 -2.44 2.83
CA LEU A 59 5.07 -3.59 3.64
C LEU A 59 6.22 -4.57 3.84
N TRP A 60 6.78 -5.07 2.73
CA TRP A 60 7.78 -6.14 2.76
C TRP A 60 9.20 -5.65 2.97
N GLY A 61 9.47 -4.37 2.70
CA GLY A 61 10.79 -3.91 2.29
C GLY A 61 11.97 -4.21 3.22
N GLY A 62 13.12 -4.27 2.54
CA GLY A 62 14.47 -4.26 3.05
C GLY A 62 15.20 -2.96 2.62
N SER A 63 16.35 -2.74 3.25
CA SER A 63 17.28 -1.62 3.10
C SER A 63 17.75 -1.37 1.66
N CYS A 64 18.59 -0.35 1.47
CA CYS A 64 19.47 -0.13 0.30
C CYS A 64 20.29 -1.38 -0.13
N GLU A 65 20.32 -2.45 0.67
CA GLU A 65 21.15 -3.64 0.46
C GLU A 65 20.37 -4.89 -0.02
N GLY A 66 19.05 -4.83 -0.22
CA GLY A 66 18.36 -5.97 -0.86
C GLY A 66 16.83 -5.97 -0.81
N LYS A 67 16.23 -6.52 -1.88
CA LYS A 67 14.79 -6.83 -1.93
C LYS A 67 14.49 -7.98 -0.96
N LYS A 68 13.72 -7.71 0.11
CA LYS A 68 13.11 -8.79 0.91
C LYS A 68 12.06 -9.52 0.07
N ILE A 69 12.03 -10.84 0.20
CA ILE A 69 11.08 -11.72 -0.49
C ILE A 69 9.66 -11.39 -0.04
N ALA A 70 8.75 -11.20 -1.00
CA ALA A 70 7.33 -11.08 -0.73
C ALA A 70 6.73 -12.48 -0.58
N TRP A 71 6.49 -12.90 0.66
CA TRP A 71 6.04 -14.26 1.00
C TRP A 71 4.58 -14.55 0.62
N ILE A 72 3.77 -13.51 0.46
CA ILE A 72 2.33 -13.63 0.28
C ILE A 72 1.90 -12.87 -0.97
N ALA A 73 1.10 -13.53 -1.81
CA ALA A 73 0.49 -12.92 -2.98
C ALA A 73 -0.28 -11.65 -2.58
N TRP A 74 -0.14 -10.58 -3.36
CA TRP A 74 -0.76 -9.29 -3.01
C TRP A 74 -2.29 -9.35 -2.94
N SER A 75 -2.92 -10.24 -3.71
CA SER A 75 -4.36 -10.52 -3.62
C SER A 75 -4.76 -11.01 -2.22
N LYS A 76 -3.98 -11.93 -1.64
CA LYS A 76 -4.21 -12.46 -0.29
C LYS A 76 -3.89 -11.43 0.79
N VAL A 77 -2.90 -10.55 0.56
CA VAL A 77 -2.65 -9.39 1.44
C VAL A 77 -3.86 -8.45 1.48
N CYS A 78 -4.52 -8.24 0.33
CA CYS A 78 -5.69 -7.38 0.24
C CYS A 78 -7.00 -8.02 0.74
N ALA A 79 -7.05 -9.34 0.86
CA ALA A 79 -8.25 -10.04 1.34
C ALA A 79 -8.57 -9.63 2.79
N SER A 80 -9.86 -9.74 3.17
CA SER A 80 -10.31 -9.42 4.52
C SER A 80 -9.66 -10.35 5.55
N ARG A 81 -9.54 -9.88 6.79
CA ARG A 81 -8.99 -10.70 7.88
C ARG A 81 -9.83 -11.96 8.15
N ALA A 82 -11.15 -11.85 7.99
CA ALA A 82 -12.07 -12.99 8.08
C ALA A 82 -11.78 -14.07 7.03
N MET A 83 -11.27 -13.70 5.87
CA MET A 83 -10.87 -14.60 4.77
C MET A 83 -9.40 -15.03 4.86
N GLY A 84 -8.73 -14.81 6.00
CA GLY A 84 -7.31 -15.15 6.17
C GLY A 84 -6.33 -14.21 5.46
N GLY A 85 -6.77 -13.01 5.08
CA GLY A 85 -5.93 -11.96 4.52
C GLY A 85 -5.42 -10.95 5.54
N LEU A 86 -4.66 -9.95 5.08
CA LEU A 86 -4.11 -8.91 5.95
C LEU A 86 -5.00 -7.65 6.04
N GLY A 87 -6.05 -7.57 5.22
CA GLY A 87 -6.99 -6.46 5.20
C GLY A 87 -6.39 -5.17 4.63
N VAL A 88 -5.38 -5.26 3.76
CA VAL A 88 -4.85 -4.08 3.06
C VAL A 88 -5.84 -3.63 1.98
N THR A 89 -6.12 -2.34 1.89
CA THR A 89 -7.08 -1.88 0.89
C THR A 89 -6.55 -2.01 -0.54
N ASN A 90 -7.35 -2.62 -1.41
CA ASN A 90 -7.04 -2.77 -2.83
C ASN A 90 -7.31 -1.46 -3.59
N ILE A 91 -6.26 -0.72 -3.93
CA ILE A 91 -6.35 0.55 -4.67
C ILE A 91 -7.02 0.36 -6.05
N LYS A 92 -6.81 -0.78 -6.71
CA LYS A 92 -7.45 -1.06 -8.01
C LYS A 92 -8.97 -1.18 -7.88
N ALA A 93 -9.44 -1.80 -6.80
CA ALA A 93 -10.87 -1.88 -6.52
C ALA A 93 -11.45 -0.48 -6.21
N LEU A 94 -10.76 0.32 -5.40
CA LEU A 94 -11.16 1.70 -5.12
C LEU A 94 -11.28 2.55 -6.39
N ASN A 95 -10.34 2.41 -7.32
CA ASN A 95 -10.35 3.15 -8.59
C ASN A 95 -11.45 2.68 -9.57
N ASN A 96 -11.93 1.45 -9.43
CA ASN A 96 -12.96 0.89 -10.30
C ASN A 96 -14.39 1.13 -9.78
N ALA A 97 -14.53 1.41 -8.48
CA ALA A 97 -15.81 1.74 -7.85
C ALA A 97 -16.28 3.18 -8.15
N LEU A 98 -15.45 3.96 -8.86
CA LEU A 98 -15.72 5.27 -9.43
C LEU A 98 -15.81 5.15 -10.96
#